data_AF-A0A1Z4IE34-F1
#
_entry.id   AF-A0A1Z4IE34-F1
#
_cell.length_a   1.000
_cell.length_b   1.000
_cell.length_c   1.000
_cell.angle_alpha   90.00
_cell.angle_beta   90.00
_cell.angle_gamma   90.00
#
_symmetry.space_group_name_H-M   'P 1'
#
loop_
_entity.id
_entity.type
_entity.pdbx_description
1 polymer ?
#
loop_
_entity_poly.entity_id
_entity_poly.type
_entity_poly.pdbx_seq_one_letter_code
_entity_poly.pdbx_strand_id
1 'polypeptide(L)'
;MAQFSESVDVPDMGRRQFMNLLTFGTVTGVALGVLYPVVNYFIPPAAGGAGGGTTAKDELGNDVSVSKFLESHNVGDRTLVQGLKGDPTYIVVESKEAITDYGINAVCTHLGCVVPWNAAENKFKCPCHGSQYDATGKVVRGPAPRSLALSHAKAENDKIVLTPWTETDFRTNEEPWWA
;
A
#
# COMPACT_ATOMS: atom_id res chain seq x y z
N MET A 1 -14.86 -8.78 59.72
CA MET A 1 -14.54 -7.86 60.83
C MET A 1 -14.74 -6.45 60.33
N ALA A 2 -15.90 -5.86 60.63
CA ALA A 2 -16.18 -4.47 60.33
C ALA A 2 -15.49 -3.63 61.42
N GLN A 3 -14.44 -2.91 61.04
CA GLN A 3 -13.73 -2.02 61.95
C GLN A 3 -14.51 -0.70 62.00
N PHE A 4 -15.40 -0.60 62.98
CA PHE A 4 -15.99 0.67 63.41
C PHE A 4 -14.90 1.48 64.12
N SER A 5 -14.51 2.61 63.54
CA SER A 5 -13.69 3.66 64.16
C SER A 5 -14.37 4.97 63.73
N GLU A 6 -15.27 5.53 64.53
CA GLU A 6 -14.99 6.51 65.61
C GLU A 6 -14.61 7.89 65.04
N SER A 7 -15.45 8.88 65.36
CA SER A 7 -15.60 10.27 64.84
C SER A 7 -16.40 10.42 63.53
N VAL A 8 -17.52 11.15 63.59
CA VAL A 8 -18.40 11.50 62.45
C VAL A 8 -17.66 12.37 61.42
N ASP A 9 -16.57 13.00 61.84
CA ASP A 9 -15.86 14.03 61.09
C ASP A 9 -14.66 13.50 60.29
N VAL A 10 -14.31 12.21 60.40
CA VAL A 10 -13.18 11.61 59.67
C VAL A 10 -13.66 10.65 58.58
N PRO A 11 -13.24 10.81 57.31
CA PRO A 11 -13.68 9.95 56.23
C PRO A 11 -13.12 8.53 56.37
N ASP A 12 -14.02 7.55 56.23
CA ASP A 12 -13.72 6.11 56.16
C ASP A 12 -12.93 5.73 54.88
N MET A 13 -12.49 4.47 54.81
CA MET A 13 -11.71 3.97 53.68
C MET A 13 -12.48 3.96 52.35
N GLY A 14 -13.80 3.73 52.36
CA GLY A 14 -14.62 3.74 51.14
C GLY A 14 -14.71 5.15 50.54
N ARG A 15 -14.92 6.17 51.38
CA ARG A 15 -14.90 7.59 50.97
C ARG A 15 -13.54 8.01 50.45
N ARG A 16 -12.44 7.56 51.06
CA ARG A 16 -11.07 7.82 50.59
C ARG A 16 -10.81 7.17 49.23
N GLN A 17 -11.20 5.91 49.05
CA GLN A 17 -11.06 5.20 47.77
C GLN A 17 -11.90 5.86 46.66
N PHE A 18 -13.13 6.27 46.96
CA PHE A 18 -13.98 7.00 46.04
C PHE A 18 -13.37 8.35 45.62
N MET A 19 -12.85 9.12 46.58
CA MET A 19 -12.17 10.38 46.26
C MET A 19 -10.87 10.16 45.46
N ASN A 20 -10.07 9.14 45.79
CA ASN A 20 -8.88 8.79 45.01
C ASN A 20 -9.23 8.44 43.57
N LEU A 21 -10.32 7.69 43.35
CA LEU A 21 -10.79 7.37 42.00
C LEU A 21 -11.12 8.63 41.19
N LEU A 22 -11.82 9.61 41.79
CA LEU A 22 -12.12 10.88 41.13
C LEU A 22 -10.85 11.69 40.85
N THR A 23 -9.93 11.77 41.81
CA THR A 23 -8.67 12.52 41.66
C THR A 23 -7.77 11.90 40.60
N PHE A 24 -7.45 10.60 40.70
CA PHE A 24 -6.61 9.91 39.72
C PHE A 24 -7.32 9.74 38.38
N GLY A 25 -8.64 9.59 38.36
CA GLY A 25 -9.43 9.60 37.13
C GLY A 25 -9.31 10.92 36.37
N THR A 26 -9.40 12.05 37.07
CA THR A 26 -9.23 13.39 36.46
C THR A 26 -7.80 13.59 35.96
N VAL A 27 -6.78 13.25 36.77
CA VAL A 27 -5.37 13.35 36.38
C VAL A 27 -5.08 12.47 35.16
N THR A 28 -5.61 11.24 35.14
CA THR A 28 -5.48 10.33 33.99
C THR A 28 -6.16 10.90 32.76
N GLY A 29 -7.35 11.50 32.89
CA GLY A 29 -8.05 12.17 31.80
C GLY A 29 -7.22 13.31 31.18
N VAL A 30 -6.59 14.15 32.01
CA VAL A 30 -5.68 15.21 31.53
C VAL A 30 -4.46 14.60 30.83
N ALA A 31 -3.85 13.57 31.43
CA ALA A 31 -2.70 12.89 30.84
C ALA A 31 -3.03 12.27 29.47
N LEU A 32 -4.20 11.62 29.34
CA LEU A 32 -4.68 11.08 28.06
C LEU A 32 -4.97 12.18 27.04
N GLY A 33 -5.55 13.31 27.48
CA GLY A 33 -5.80 14.46 26.62
C GLY A 33 -4.53 15.08 26.03
N VAL A 34 -3.44 15.12 26.80
CA VAL A 34 -2.12 15.56 26.31
C VAL A 34 -1.42 14.48 25.49
N LEU A 35 -1.56 13.20 25.86
CA LEU A 35 -0.91 12.09 25.17
C LEU A 35 -1.53 11.81 23.79
N TYR A 36 -2.84 11.98 23.63
CA TYR A 36 -3.55 11.72 22.37
C TYR A 36 -2.96 12.49 21.17
N PRO A 37 -2.78 13.82 21.19
CA PRO A 37 -2.16 14.52 20.06
C PRO A 37 -0.71 14.12 19.84
N VAL A 38 0.05 13.78 20.89
CA VAL A 38 1.43 13.29 20.76
C VAL A 38 1.46 11.95 20.03
N VAL A 39 0.58 11.02 20.37
CA VAL A 39 0.47 9.73 19.67
C VAL A 39 0.07 9.93 18.22
N ASN A 40 -0.94 10.77 17.94
CA ASN A 40 -1.36 11.05 16.56
C ASN A 40 -0.30 11.80 15.75
N TYR A 41 0.55 12.60 16.39
CA TYR A 41 1.66 13.28 15.72
C TYR A 41 2.67 12.29 15.12
N PHE A 42 2.87 11.13 15.74
CA PHE A 42 3.73 10.07 15.21
C PHE A 42 3.05 9.18 14.16
N ILE A 43 1.73 9.29 13.98
CA ILE A 43 1.01 8.57 12.92
C ILE A 43 1.14 9.39 11.63
N PRO A 44 1.79 8.86 10.57
CA PRO A 44 1.93 9.60 9.32
C PRO A 44 0.55 9.99 8.75
N PRO A 45 0.36 11.24 8.29
CA PRO A 45 -0.88 11.63 7.64
C PRO A 45 -1.08 10.81 6.36
N ALA A 46 -2.32 10.42 6.08
CA ALA A 46 -2.63 9.75 4.83
C ALA A 46 -2.30 10.67 3.64
N ALA A 47 -1.62 10.12 2.63
CA ALA A 47 -1.48 10.81 1.35
C ALA A 47 -2.88 11.03 0.76
N GLY A 48 -3.19 12.25 0.34
CA GLY A 48 -4.50 12.61 -0.19
C GLY A 48 -4.89 11.71 -1.36
N GLY A 49 -5.88 10.84 -1.15
CA GLY A 49 -6.45 10.01 -2.20
C GLY A 49 -7.48 10.80 -3.00
N ALA A 50 -7.09 11.30 -4.17
CA ALA A 50 -8.07 11.67 -5.18
C ALA A 50 -8.69 10.37 -5.69
N GLY A 51 -9.97 10.13 -5.42
CA GLY A 51 -10.69 8.89 -5.76
C GLY A 51 -10.68 8.48 -7.25
N GLY A 52 -9.93 9.16 -8.12
CA GLY A 52 -9.68 8.84 -9.53
C GLY A 52 -8.37 8.11 -9.82
N GLY A 53 -7.57 7.75 -8.81
CA GLY A 53 -6.29 7.05 -9.03
C GLY A 53 -5.07 7.97 -8.97
N THR A 54 -3.88 7.39 -9.09
CA THR A 54 -2.60 8.12 -9.05
C THR A 54 -2.00 8.20 -10.44
N THR A 55 -1.48 9.37 -10.83
CA THR A 55 -0.75 9.49 -12.10
C THR A 55 0.58 8.76 -12.00
N ALA A 56 0.90 7.98 -13.03
CA ALA A 56 2.20 7.33 -13.13
C ALA A 56 3.30 8.37 -13.38
N LYS A 57 4.43 8.21 -12.70
CA LYS A 57 5.56 9.12 -12.82
C LYS A 57 6.81 8.41 -13.34
N ASP A 58 7.68 9.16 -14.01
CA ASP A 58 8.99 8.69 -14.43
C ASP A 58 9.99 8.67 -13.26
N GLU A 59 11.22 8.25 -13.53
CA GLU A 59 12.32 8.22 -12.55
C GLU A 59 12.65 9.61 -11.96
N LEU A 60 12.34 10.68 -12.71
CA LEU A 60 12.56 12.07 -12.29
C LEU A 60 11.36 12.66 -11.54
N GLY A 61 10.26 11.90 -11.38
CA GLY A 61 9.03 12.33 -10.73
C GLY A 61 8.07 13.15 -11.62
N ASN A 62 8.34 13.26 -12.91
CA ASN A 62 7.44 13.92 -13.86
C ASN A 62 6.30 12.98 -14.24
N ASP A 63 5.13 13.53 -14.55
CA ASP A 63 4.02 12.71 -15.05
C ASP A 63 4.36 12.12 -16.44
N VAL A 64 4.10 10.82 -16.60
CA VAL A 64 4.34 10.12 -17.86
C VAL A 64 3.26 10.48 -18.87
N SER A 65 3.68 11.11 -19.98
CA SER A 65 2.82 11.41 -21.12
C SER A 65 2.67 10.19 -22.03
N VAL A 66 1.44 9.80 -22.36
CA VAL A 66 1.14 8.59 -23.13
C VAL A 66 1.73 8.68 -24.54
N SER A 67 1.55 9.83 -25.20
CA SER A 67 2.11 10.08 -26.54
C SER A 67 3.63 9.91 -26.57
N LYS A 68 4.35 10.58 -25.67
CA LYS A 68 5.82 10.45 -25.55
C LYS A 68 6.25 9.03 -25.17
N PHE A 69 5.49 8.36 -24.33
CA PHE A 69 5.78 7.00 -23.91
C PHE A 69 5.70 6.02 -25.08
N LEU A 70 4.65 6.12 -25.91
CA LEU A 70 4.46 5.28 -27.11
C LEU A 70 5.45 5.60 -28.23
N GLU A 71 5.95 6.84 -28.33
CA GLU A 71 7.01 7.19 -29.29
C GLU A 71 8.37 6.59 -28.92
N SER A 72 8.63 6.41 -27.63
CA SER A 72 9.93 5.96 -27.11
C SER A 72 10.01 4.45 -26.87
N HIS A 73 8.88 3.74 -26.81
CA HIS A 73 8.80 2.32 -26.50
C HIS A 73 8.10 1.53 -27.60
N ASN A 74 8.65 0.37 -27.93
CA ASN A 74 8.10 -0.52 -28.93
C ASN A 74 7.01 -1.43 -28.34
N VAL A 75 6.25 -2.06 -29.23
CA VAL A 75 5.24 -3.05 -28.84
C VAL A 75 5.89 -4.22 -28.10
N GLY A 76 5.33 -4.57 -26.95
CA GLY A 76 5.83 -5.62 -26.06
C GLY A 76 6.89 -5.14 -25.06
N ASP A 77 7.32 -3.88 -25.13
CA ASP A 77 8.21 -3.30 -24.13
C ASP A 77 7.50 -3.19 -22.78
N ARG A 78 8.31 -3.37 -21.72
CA ARG A 78 7.85 -3.34 -20.33
C ARG A 78 8.75 -2.40 -19.56
N THR A 79 8.23 -1.23 -19.23
CA THR A 79 9.00 -0.18 -18.58
C THR A 79 8.44 0.11 -17.20
N LEU A 80 9.35 0.36 -16.26
CA LEU A 80 8.99 0.73 -14.90
C LEU A 80 8.58 2.20 -14.84
N VAL A 81 7.48 2.45 -14.15
CA VAL A 81 7.03 3.77 -13.73
C VAL A 81 6.75 3.74 -12.24
N GLN A 82 6.78 4.90 -11.59
CA GLN A 82 6.29 5.04 -10.24
C GLN A 82 4.76 4.90 -10.26
N GLY A 83 4.26 3.87 -9.58
CA GLY A 83 2.85 3.53 -9.55
C GLY A 83 2.14 3.90 -8.25
N LEU A 84 1.13 3.11 -7.89
CA LEU A 84 0.36 3.29 -6.67
C LEU A 84 1.26 3.26 -5.43
N LYS A 85 1.05 4.19 -4.50
CA LYS A 85 1.82 4.31 -3.24
C LYS A 85 3.33 4.49 -3.43
N GLY A 86 3.78 4.78 -4.65
CA GLY A 86 5.20 4.93 -4.98
C GLY A 86 5.91 3.62 -5.35
N ASP A 87 5.20 2.50 -5.40
CA ASP A 87 5.78 1.22 -5.82
C ASP A 87 6.14 1.24 -7.31
N PRO A 88 7.22 0.56 -7.73
CA PRO A 88 7.54 0.40 -9.14
C PRO A 88 6.50 -0.50 -9.81
N THR A 89 5.81 0.02 -10.83
CA THR A 89 4.82 -0.71 -11.62
C THR A 89 5.27 -0.76 -13.06
N TYR A 90 5.16 -1.93 -13.70
CA TYR A 90 5.36 -2.10 -15.12
C TYR A 90 4.16 -1.61 -15.91
N ILE A 91 4.42 -0.76 -16.91
CA ILE A 91 3.51 -0.48 -18.01
C ILE A 91 3.95 -1.32 -19.20
N VAL A 92 2.99 -2.00 -19.82
CA VAL A 92 3.21 -2.83 -21.00
C VAL A 92 2.62 -2.12 -22.21
N VAL A 93 3.38 -2.04 -23.30
CA VAL A 93 2.91 -1.49 -24.57
C VAL A 93 2.25 -2.61 -25.37
N GLU A 94 0.93 -2.54 -25.57
CA GLU A 94 0.18 -3.56 -26.32
C GLU A 94 0.25 -3.33 -27.83
N SER A 95 0.16 -2.08 -28.25
CA SER A 95 0.24 -1.68 -29.66
C SER A 95 0.91 -0.31 -29.78
N LYS A 96 1.19 0.12 -31.03
CA LYS A 96 1.79 1.45 -31.27
C LYS A 96 0.91 2.61 -30.81
N GLU A 97 -0.37 2.36 -30.53
CA GLU A 97 -1.36 3.37 -30.21
C GLU A 97 -1.97 3.19 -28.81
N ALA A 98 -1.68 2.06 -28.14
CA ALA A 98 -2.29 1.73 -26.85
C ALA A 98 -1.33 1.01 -25.90
N ILE A 99 -1.40 1.41 -24.64
CA ILE A 99 -0.87 0.65 -23.51
C ILE A 99 -1.87 -0.42 -23.08
N THR A 100 -1.38 -1.46 -22.42
CA THR A 100 -2.22 -2.47 -21.76
C THR A 100 -3.07 -1.82 -20.66
N ASP A 101 -4.27 -2.35 -20.45
CA ASP A 101 -5.28 -1.90 -19.49
C ASP A 101 -4.94 -2.23 -18.03
N TYR A 102 -3.88 -3.00 -17.80
CA TYR A 102 -3.35 -3.30 -16.47
C TYR A 102 -1.85 -3.00 -16.38
N GLY A 103 -1.44 -2.54 -15.20
CA GLY A 103 -0.06 -2.44 -14.76
C GLY A 103 0.29 -3.60 -13.83
N ILE A 104 1.54 -4.07 -13.89
CA ILE A 104 2.04 -5.18 -13.08
C ILE A 104 2.98 -4.61 -12.01
N ASN A 105 2.66 -4.75 -10.73
CA ASN A 105 3.56 -4.32 -9.66
C ASN A 105 4.87 -5.13 -9.72
N ALA A 106 6.01 -4.45 -9.73
CA ALA A 106 7.32 -5.08 -9.90
C ALA A 106 7.92 -5.61 -8.57
N VAL A 107 7.27 -5.36 -7.43
CA VAL A 107 7.74 -5.78 -6.11
C VAL A 107 7.54 -7.28 -5.94
N CYS A 108 8.64 -8.00 -5.73
CA CYS A 108 8.61 -9.44 -5.52
C CYS A 108 7.85 -9.78 -4.24
N THR A 109 6.83 -10.62 -4.37
CA THR A 109 6.00 -11.15 -3.27
C THR A 109 6.75 -12.05 -2.27
N HIS A 110 8.02 -12.38 -2.52
CA HIS A 110 8.86 -13.09 -1.56
C HIS A 110 9.35 -12.16 -0.43
N LEU A 111 10.14 -11.14 -0.79
CA LEU A 111 10.82 -10.24 0.16
C LEU A 111 10.94 -8.78 -0.34
N GLY A 112 10.35 -8.44 -1.49
CA GLY A 112 10.27 -7.04 -1.94
C GLY A 112 11.32 -6.58 -2.96
N CYS A 113 12.18 -7.45 -3.49
CA CYS A 113 13.08 -7.07 -4.59
C CYS A 113 12.29 -6.65 -5.84
N VAL A 114 12.76 -5.66 -6.59
CA VAL A 114 12.19 -5.32 -7.92
C VAL A 114 12.53 -6.42 -8.92
N VAL A 115 11.53 -6.99 -9.58
CA VAL A 115 11.68 -8.13 -10.49
C VAL A 115 11.84 -7.66 -11.93
N PRO A 116 13.02 -7.77 -12.56
CA PRO A 116 13.20 -7.38 -13.95
C PRO A 116 12.50 -8.32 -14.92
N TRP A 117 12.06 -7.77 -16.05
CA TRP A 117 11.59 -8.53 -17.20
C TRP A 117 12.76 -9.17 -17.94
N ASN A 118 12.67 -10.47 -18.24
CA ASN A 118 13.56 -11.17 -19.14
C ASN A 118 12.83 -11.47 -20.46
N ALA A 119 13.12 -10.65 -21.47
CA ALA A 119 12.52 -10.76 -22.81
C ALA A 119 12.92 -12.05 -23.56
N ALA A 120 14.09 -12.63 -23.27
CA ALA A 120 14.56 -13.84 -23.95
C ALA A 120 13.72 -15.08 -23.57
N GLU A 121 13.19 -15.12 -22.34
CA GLU A 121 12.37 -16.22 -21.83
C GLU A 121 10.89 -15.86 -21.65
N ASN A 122 10.50 -14.62 -21.98
CA ASN A 122 9.16 -14.07 -21.77
C ASN A 122 8.64 -14.23 -20.33
N LYS A 123 9.51 -14.00 -19.35
CA LYS A 123 9.21 -14.16 -17.91
C LYS A 123 9.88 -13.07 -17.08
N PHE A 124 9.27 -12.70 -15.97
CA PHE A 124 9.94 -11.93 -14.93
C PHE A 124 10.79 -12.87 -14.09
N LYS A 125 12.06 -12.53 -13.89
CA LYS A 125 13.01 -13.37 -13.13
C LYS A 125 13.64 -12.55 -12.02
N CYS A 126 13.28 -12.85 -10.78
CA CYS A 126 13.79 -12.14 -9.61
C CYS A 126 15.26 -12.52 -9.39
N PRO A 127 16.20 -11.54 -9.42
CA PRO A 127 17.63 -11.82 -9.28
C PRO A 127 18.00 -12.26 -7.86
N CYS A 128 17.17 -11.95 -6.86
CA CYS A 128 17.47 -12.23 -5.46
C CYS A 128 17.43 -13.73 -5.13
N HIS A 129 16.32 -14.41 -5.47
CA HIS A 129 16.10 -15.82 -5.10
C HIS A 129 15.53 -16.66 -6.26
N GLY A 130 15.48 -16.12 -7.47
CA GLY A 130 15.07 -16.88 -8.66
C GLY A 130 13.57 -17.14 -8.78
N SER A 131 12.72 -16.39 -8.06
CA SER A 131 11.28 -16.38 -8.31
C SER A 131 11.00 -16.00 -9.76
N GLN A 132 10.12 -16.75 -10.41
CA GLN A 132 9.75 -16.55 -11.79
C GLN A 132 8.26 -16.26 -11.88
N TYR A 133 7.90 -15.29 -12.71
CA TYR A 133 6.53 -14.96 -13.04
C TYR A 133 6.35 -14.97 -14.56
N ASP A 134 5.16 -15.33 -15.03
CA ASP A 134 4.85 -15.29 -16.46
C ASP A 134 4.67 -13.85 -16.98
N ALA A 135 4.35 -13.72 -18.27
CA ALA A 135 4.08 -12.46 -18.93
C ALA A 135 2.95 -11.62 -18.29
N THR A 136 2.07 -12.21 -17.48
CA THR A 136 0.99 -11.50 -16.78
C THR A 136 1.33 -11.21 -15.32
N GLY A 137 2.50 -11.66 -14.85
CA GLY A 137 2.93 -11.54 -13.45
C GLY A 137 2.43 -12.66 -12.54
N LYS A 138 1.84 -13.74 -13.09
CA LYS A 138 1.47 -14.92 -12.31
C LYS A 138 2.70 -15.73 -11.94
N VAL A 139 2.80 -16.16 -10.68
CA VAL A 139 3.94 -16.96 -10.23
C VAL A 139 4.00 -18.30 -10.95
N VAL A 140 5.18 -18.66 -11.47
CA VAL A 140 5.43 -19.95 -12.14
C VAL A 140 6.49 -20.80 -11.43
N ARG A 141 7.42 -20.17 -10.70
CA ARG A 141 8.49 -20.89 -9.98
C ARG A 141 9.08 -20.07 -8.84
N GLY A 142 9.75 -20.75 -7.92
CA GLY A 142 10.59 -20.16 -6.89
C GLY A 142 9.87 -19.95 -5.57
N PRO A 143 10.50 -19.26 -4.60
CA PRO A 143 9.96 -19.14 -3.24
C PRO A 143 8.84 -18.11 -3.10
N ALA A 144 8.50 -17.36 -4.15
CA ALA A 144 7.40 -16.39 -4.12
C ALA A 144 6.06 -17.11 -3.85
N PRO A 145 5.34 -16.75 -2.78
CA PRO A 145 4.09 -17.43 -2.41
C PRO A 145 2.89 -16.98 -3.25
N ARG A 146 2.96 -15.81 -3.89
CA ARG A 146 1.83 -15.15 -4.59
C ARG A 146 2.27 -14.52 -5.91
N SER A 147 1.33 -14.34 -6.82
CA SER A 147 1.50 -13.58 -8.07
C SER A 147 1.68 -12.09 -7.81
N LEU A 148 2.35 -11.37 -8.74
CA LEU A 148 2.52 -9.92 -8.66
C LEU A 148 1.16 -9.20 -8.67
N ALA A 149 1.02 -8.15 -7.86
CA ALA A 149 -0.22 -7.39 -7.78
C ALA A 149 -0.52 -6.63 -9.09
N LEU A 150 -1.80 -6.39 -9.36
CA LEU A 150 -2.26 -5.65 -10.52
C LEU A 150 -2.83 -4.29 -10.12
N SER A 151 -2.78 -3.36 -11.06
CA SER A 151 -3.50 -2.08 -11.01
C SER A 151 -4.12 -1.84 -12.38
N HIS A 152 -5.29 -1.21 -12.47
CA HIS A 152 -5.77 -0.76 -13.77
C HIS A 152 -4.89 0.37 -14.27
N ALA A 153 -4.60 0.37 -15.57
CA ALA A 153 -3.89 1.43 -16.26
C ALA A 153 -4.82 2.04 -17.30
N LYS A 154 -5.10 3.35 -17.15
CA LYS A 154 -5.95 4.10 -18.06
C LYS A 154 -5.18 5.30 -18.61
N ALA A 155 -5.27 5.52 -19.91
CA ALA A 155 -4.79 6.74 -20.54
C ALA A 155 -5.88 7.82 -20.41
N GLU A 156 -5.67 8.81 -19.55
CA GLU A 156 -6.59 9.94 -19.34
C GLU A 156 -5.84 11.26 -19.50
N ASN A 157 -6.35 12.15 -20.37
CA ASN A 157 -5.76 13.48 -20.63
C ASN A 157 -4.24 13.42 -20.95
N ASP A 158 -3.84 12.49 -21.82
CA ASP A 158 -2.44 12.20 -22.18
C ASP A 158 -1.56 11.75 -21.00
N LYS A 159 -2.13 11.36 -19.86
CA LYS A 159 -1.39 10.79 -18.72
C LYS A 159 -1.81 9.36 -18.47
N ILE A 160 -0.89 8.56 -17.93
CA ILE A 160 -1.20 7.22 -17.43
C ILE A 160 -1.71 7.37 -15.99
N VAL A 161 -2.95 6.95 -15.75
CA VAL A 161 -3.58 6.93 -14.42
C VAL A 161 -3.70 5.49 -13.97
N LEU A 162 -3.19 5.21 -12.78
CA LEU A 162 -3.28 3.89 -12.15
C LEU A 162 -4.32 3.90 -11.05
N THR A 163 -5.23 2.92 -11.07
CA THR A 163 -6.21 2.70 -9.99
C THR A 163 -6.04 1.31 -9.37
N PRO A 164 -6.38 1.12 -8.09
CA PRO A 164 -6.35 -0.20 -7.46
C PRO A 164 -7.23 -1.20 -8.22
N TRP A 165 -6.71 -2.41 -8.40
CA TRP A 165 -7.48 -3.53 -8.95
C TRP A 165 -8.21 -4.23 -7.81
N THR A 166 -9.54 -4.18 -7.81
CA THR A 166 -10.40 -4.77 -6.76
C THR A 166 -11.30 -5.89 -7.27
N GLU A 167 -11.37 -6.08 -8.59
CA GLU A 167 -12.13 -7.18 -9.20
C GLU A 167 -11.32 -8.48 -9.22
N THR A 168 -11.96 -9.56 -9.64
CA THR A 168 -11.35 -10.90 -9.73
C THR A 168 -10.06 -10.87 -10.56
N ASP A 169 -9.01 -11.55 -10.07
CA ASP A 169 -7.76 -11.68 -10.82
C ASP A 169 -7.97 -12.61 -12.01
N PHE A 170 -7.90 -12.07 -13.24
CA PHE A 170 -8.12 -12.83 -14.47
C PHE A 170 -7.11 -13.97 -14.69
N ARG A 171 -5.96 -13.96 -13.98
CA ARG A 171 -4.88 -14.96 -14.13
C ARG A 171 -5.11 -16.21 -13.29
N THR A 172 -5.84 -16.07 -12.18
CA THR A 172 -6.12 -17.15 -11.22
C THR A 172 -7.61 -17.45 -11.07
N ASN A 173 -8.49 -16.53 -11.48
CA ASN A 173 -9.93 -16.54 -11.21
C ASN A 173 -10.28 -16.53 -9.71
N GLU A 174 -9.40 -15.96 -8.89
CA GLU A 174 -9.57 -15.82 -7.44
C GLU A 174 -9.68 -14.34 -7.04
N GLU A 175 -10.09 -14.08 -5.81
CA GLU A 175 -10.08 -12.72 -5.26
C GLU A 175 -8.63 -12.18 -5.16
N PRO A 176 -8.42 -10.88 -5.47
CA PRO A 176 -7.11 -10.26 -5.41
C PRO A 176 -6.58 -10.23 -3.97
N TRP A 177 -5.42 -10.85 -3.75
CA TRP A 177 -4.82 -10.96 -2.40
C TRP A 177 -4.27 -9.63 -1.84
N TRP A 178 -4.15 -8.61 -2.68
CA TRP A 178 -3.58 -7.29 -2.35
C TRP A 178 -4.63 -6.21 -2.03
N ALA A 179 -5.91 -6.55 -2.20
CA ALA A 179 -7.03 -5.63 -1.98
C ALA A 179 -7.27 -5.38 -0.48
#